data_AF-A0A4S5BG44-F1
#
_entry.id   AF-A0A4S5BG44-F1
#
_cell.length_a   1.000
_cell.length_b   1.000
_cell.length_c   1.000
_cell.angle_alpha   90.00
_cell.angle_beta   90.00
_cell.angle_gamma   90.00
#
_symmetry.space_group_name_H-M   'P 1'
#
loop_
_entity.id
_entity.type
_entity.pdbx_description
1 polymer ?
#
loop_
_entity_poly.entity_id
_entity_poly.type
_entity_poly.pdbx_seq_one_letter_code
_entity_poly.pdbx_strand_id
1 'polypeptide(L)'
;MKRHFLPAHLLRTVTSGMAGEECMPVLVDAEYSLRLVALRAVLDTVRRTTPATPLADIDEAWDLLVRVDEAAPEIVWMVLAYPHVGTWARSVLRRLRGPATSAQPAGLPASTGATVPLWAEVGYLHALAASAAARAGLTFCIRVPAVRGAVSLPTLGLVSPPGVPGPAAPANAAGPVPVATAQVIGARSRVEVDLDGSVVPLPAALDDDARSWRPIRSIRVVQGGAVLAVALD
;
A
#
# COMPACT_ATOMS: atom_id res chain seq x y z
N MET A 1 22.88 -5.31 4.47
CA MET A 1 21.67 -6.03 4.90
C MET A 1 21.92 -6.62 6.28
N LYS A 2 21.00 -6.39 7.22
CA LYS A 2 21.06 -7.01 8.56
C LYS A 2 20.78 -8.51 8.41
N ARG A 3 21.60 -9.35 9.05
CA ARG A 3 21.40 -10.80 9.05
C ARG A 3 20.37 -11.15 10.11
N HIS A 4 19.21 -11.64 9.70
CA HIS A 4 18.16 -12.07 10.62
C HIS A 4 18.40 -13.53 11.03
N PHE A 5 18.38 -13.79 12.33
CA PHE A 5 18.49 -15.12 12.90
C PHE A 5 17.36 -15.32 13.90
N LEU A 6 16.65 -16.44 13.77
CA LEU A 6 15.66 -16.86 14.75
C LEU A 6 16.29 -17.96 15.62
N PRO A 7 16.57 -17.70 16.92
CA PRO A 7 17.03 -18.70 17.85
C PRO A 7 16.15 -19.95 17.83
N ALA A 8 16.76 -21.13 17.95
CA ALA A 8 16.06 -22.41 17.84
C ALA A 8 14.91 -22.58 18.85
N HIS A 9 15.00 -21.94 20.02
CA HIS A 9 13.93 -21.93 21.01
C HIS A 9 12.71 -21.11 20.52
N LEU A 10 12.92 -19.91 19.99
CA LEU A 10 11.85 -19.09 19.41
C LEU A 10 11.22 -19.74 18.17
N LEU A 11 12.03 -20.40 17.33
CA LEU A 11 11.50 -21.18 16.20
C LEU A 11 10.52 -22.25 16.67
N ARG A 12 10.90 -23.01 17.70
CA ARG A 12 10.04 -24.05 18.28
C ARG A 12 8.75 -23.45 18.82
N THR A 13 8.84 -22.36 19.56
CA THR A 13 7.71 -21.58 20.09
C THR A 13 6.75 -21.16 18.99
N VAL A 14 7.25 -20.59 17.88
CA VAL A 14 6.42 -20.18 16.73
C VAL A 14 5.76 -21.40 16.05
N THR A 15 6.51 -22.48 15.79
CA THR A 15 5.94 -23.69 15.15
C THR A 15 4.93 -24.43 16.01
N SER A 16 4.99 -24.24 17.34
CA SER A 16 4.04 -24.82 18.29
C SER A 16 2.74 -24.00 18.43
N GLY A 17 2.59 -22.89 17.69
CA GLY A 17 1.45 -21.98 17.80
C GLY A 17 1.48 -21.08 19.04
N MET A 18 2.55 -21.17 19.84
CA MET A 18 2.73 -20.44 21.11
C MET A 18 3.61 -19.20 20.92
N ALA A 19 3.58 -18.56 19.75
CA ALA A 19 4.39 -17.37 19.47
C ALA A 19 4.11 -16.28 20.52
N GLY A 20 5.00 -16.17 21.51
CA GLY A 20 4.91 -15.19 22.59
C GLY A 20 5.40 -13.80 22.16
N GLU A 21 5.18 -12.80 23.02
CA GLU A 21 5.57 -11.40 22.79
C GLU A 21 7.05 -11.26 22.41
N GLU A 22 7.92 -12.11 22.96
CA GLU A 22 9.37 -12.15 22.67
C GLU A 22 9.71 -12.48 21.20
N CYS A 23 8.85 -13.21 20.49
CA CYS A 23 9.05 -13.55 19.08
C CYS A 23 8.68 -12.39 18.15
N MET A 24 7.73 -11.55 18.56
CA MET A 24 7.11 -10.55 17.68
C MET A 24 8.10 -9.50 17.16
N PRO A 25 8.96 -8.88 17.98
CA PRO A 25 9.94 -7.90 17.49
C PRO A 25 10.88 -8.47 16.42
N VAL A 26 11.34 -9.71 16.61
CA VAL A 26 12.25 -10.39 15.67
C VAL A 26 11.56 -10.65 14.34
N LEU A 27 10.32 -11.14 14.39
CA LEU A 27 9.54 -11.42 13.17
C LEU A 27 9.20 -10.12 12.43
N VAL A 28 8.80 -9.07 13.12
CA VAL A 28 8.46 -7.79 12.50
C VAL A 28 9.70 -7.15 11.86
N ASP A 29 10.87 -7.19 12.51
CA ASP A 29 12.13 -6.68 11.95
C ASP A 29 12.57 -7.45 10.69
N ALA A 30 12.39 -8.78 10.68
CA ALA A 30 12.66 -9.63 9.53
C ALA A 30 11.69 -9.34 8.36
N GLU A 31 10.39 -9.22 8.65
CA GLU A 31 9.35 -8.95 7.65
C GLU A 31 9.51 -7.53 7.08
N TYR A 32 9.95 -6.56 7.89
CA TYR A 32 10.32 -5.21 7.42
C TYR A 32 11.50 -5.28 6.44
N SER A 33 12.56 -6.00 6.79
CA SER A 33 13.72 -6.18 5.91
C SER A 33 13.37 -6.90 4.61
N LEU A 34 12.51 -7.91 4.66
CA LEU A 34 12.03 -8.59 3.45
C LEU A 34 11.23 -7.64 2.55
N ARG A 35 10.42 -6.75 3.12
CA ARG A 35 9.65 -5.75 2.36
C ARG A 35 10.55 -4.71 1.70
N LEU A 36 11.61 -4.26 2.37
CA LEU A 36 12.61 -3.39 1.73
C LEU A 36 13.26 -4.06 0.51
N VAL A 37 13.61 -5.35 0.63
CA VAL A 37 14.14 -6.12 -0.51
C VAL A 37 13.11 -6.25 -1.63
N ALA A 38 11.86 -6.56 -1.30
CA ALA A 38 10.79 -6.67 -2.28
C ALA A 38 10.54 -5.33 -2.99
N LEU A 39 10.49 -4.23 -2.24
CA LEU A 39 10.33 -2.89 -2.79
C LEU A 39 11.52 -2.51 -3.69
N ARG A 40 12.74 -2.82 -3.27
CA ARG A 40 13.92 -2.61 -4.10
C ARG A 40 13.84 -3.39 -5.42
N ALA A 41 13.40 -4.65 -5.36
CA ALA A 41 13.19 -5.46 -6.54
C ALA A 41 12.10 -4.89 -7.47
N VAL A 42 11.04 -4.28 -6.92
CA VAL A 42 10.02 -3.57 -7.72
C VAL A 42 10.66 -2.40 -8.45
N LEU A 43 11.34 -1.51 -7.73
CA LEU A 43 12.02 -0.33 -8.29
C LEU A 43 12.98 -0.73 -9.42
N ASP A 44 13.88 -1.68 -9.15
CA ASP A 44 14.87 -2.15 -10.13
C ASP A 44 14.18 -2.79 -11.35
N THR A 45 13.06 -3.47 -11.17
CA THR A 45 12.32 -4.05 -12.30
C THR A 45 11.61 -2.97 -13.11
N VAL A 46 10.91 -2.04 -12.47
CA VAL A 46 10.21 -0.93 -13.16
C VAL A 46 11.19 -0.07 -13.92
N ARG A 47 12.33 0.30 -13.32
CA ARG A 47 13.40 1.09 -13.98
C ARG A 47 13.95 0.39 -15.22
N ARG A 48 14.02 -0.94 -15.22
CA ARG A 48 14.45 -1.71 -16.41
C ARG A 48 13.36 -1.83 -17.47
N THR A 49 12.11 -2.06 -17.06
CA THR A 49 11.01 -2.35 -18.00
C THR A 49 10.33 -1.09 -18.52
N THR A 50 10.46 0.05 -17.83
CA THR A 50 9.86 1.36 -18.16
C THR A 50 8.42 1.26 -18.65
N PRO A 51 7.50 0.68 -17.85
CA PRO A 51 6.12 0.48 -18.29
C PRO A 51 5.44 1.82 -18.57
N ALA A 52 4.67 1.90 -19.65
CA ALA A 52 3.90 3.10 -19.99
C ALA A 52 2.94 3.46 -18.84
N THR A 53 2.99 4.72 -18.40
CA THR A 53 2.24 5.20 -17.24
C THR A 53 1.83 6.67 -17.43
N PRO A 54 0.63 7.08 -16.97
CA PRO A 54 0.22 8.48 -16.89
C PRO A 54 0.77 9.19 -15.64
N LEU A 55 1.41 8.44 -14.73
CA LEU A 55 2.04 8.98 -13.53
C LEU A 55 3.43 9.53 -13.87
N ALA A 56 3.96 10.33 -12.96
CA ALA A 56 5.37 10.70 -12.99
C ALA A 56 6.27 9.47 -12.79
N ASP A 57 7.58 9.68 -12.94
CA ASP A 57 8.57 8.62 -12.73
C ASP A 57 8.42 7.98 -11.34
N ILE A 58 8.65 6.68 -11.25
CA ILE A 58 8.65 5.93 -10.00
C ILE A 58 9.69 6.49 -9.02
N ASP A 59 10.73 7.12 -9.54
CA ASP A 59 11.77 7.79 -8.75
C ASP A 59 11.22 8.98 -7.96
N GLU A 60 10.18 9.68 -8.43
CA GLU A 60 9.54 10.74 -7.65
C GLU A 60 8.85 10.18 -6.39
N ALA A 61 8.17 9.04 -6.52
CA ALA A 61 7.56 8.36 -5.37
C ALA A 61 8.62 7.82 -4.40
N TRP A 62 9.74 7.32 -4.93
CA TRP A 62 10.87 6.87 -4.13
C TRP A 62 11.53 8.01 -3.37
N ASP A 63 11.82 9.13 -4.03
CA ASP A 63 12.44 10.30 -3.42
C ASP A 63 11.55 10.91 -2.33
N LEU A 64 10.22 10.90 -2.53
CA LEU A 64 9.29 11.30 -1.48
C LEU A 64 9.36 10.36 -0.27
N LEU A 65 9.47 9.04 -0.46
CA LEU A 65 9.67 8.10 0.65
C LEU A 65 11.01 8.32 1.37
N VAL A 66 12.09 8.59 0.64
CA VAL A 66 13.40 8.92 1.23
C VAL A 66 13.30 10.18 2.08
N ARG A 67 12.64 11.23 1.59
CA ARG A 67 12.40 12.46 2.37
C ARG A 67 11.59 12.19 3.65
N VAL A 68 10.66 11.25 3.62
CA VAL A 68 9.93 10.82 4.83
C VAL A 68 10.83 10.05 5.76
N ASP A 69 11.69 9.15 5.26
CA ASP A 69 12.65 8.39 6.06
C ASP A 69 13.64 9.31 6.80
N GLU A 70 14.11 10.35 6.12
CA GLU A 70 15.00 11.36 6.70
C GLU A 70 14.33 12.17 7.82
N ALA A 71 13.04 12.48 7.68
CA ALA A 71 12.30 13.32 8.62
C ALA A 71 11.64 12.54 9.78
N ALA A 72 11.14 11.34 9.49
CA ALA A 72 10.29 10.53 10.35
C ALA A 72 10.44 9.02 10.00
N PRO A 73 11.59 8.40 10.30
CA PRO A 73 11.89 7.01 9.92
C PRO A 73 10.89 6.00 10.52
N GLU A 74 10.31 6.30 11.69
CA GLU A 74 9.26 5.50 12.32
C GLU A 74 7.98 5.41 11.48
N ILE A 75 7.68 6.45 10.69
CA ILE A 75 6.53 6.46 9.78
C ILE A 75 6.80 5.56 8.58
N VAL A 76 8.01 5.59 8.02
CA VAL A 76 8.40 4.67 6.93
C VAL A 76 8.33 3.22 7.41
N TRP A 77 8.87 2.95 8.60
CA TRP A 77 8.78 1.63 9.21
C TRP A 77 7.32 1.17 9.36
N MET A 78 6.45 2.00 9.92
CA MET A 78 5.04 1.68 10.12
C MET A 78 4.30 1.45 8.79
N VAL A 79 4.53 2.29 7.78
CA VAL A 79 3.88 2.18 6.47
C VAL A 79 4.34 0.93 5.74
N LEU A 80 5.65 0.65 5.74
CA LEU A 80 6.18 -0.55 5.12
C LEU A 80 5.79 -1.81 5.90
N ALA A 81 5.69 -1.78 7.22
CA ALA A 81 5.25 -2.94 8.02
C ALA A 81 3.80 -3.36 7.73
N TYR A 82 3.03 -2.52 7.03
CA TYR A 82 1.64 -2.82 6.66
C TYR A 82 1.54 -4.11 5.80
N PRO A 83 0.71 -5.10 6.20
CA PRO A 83 0.64 -6.40 5.51
C PRO A 83 0.36 -6.30 4.01
N HIS A 84 -0.51 -5.39 3.60
CA HIS A 84 -0.91 -5.23 2.20
C HIS A 84 0.25 -4.83 1.29
N VAL A 85 1.27 -4.11 1.80
CA VAL A 85 2.46 -3.72 1.02
C VAL A 85 3.23 -4.96 0.55
N GLY A 86 3.33 -5.99 1.39
CA GLY A 86 3.99 -7.24 1.04
C GLY A 86 3.25 -8.01 -0.06
N THR A 87 1.92 -8.11 0.07
CA THR A 87 1.06 -8.75 -0.93
C THR A 87 1.12 -8.01 -2.27
N TRP A 88 1.05 -6.69 -2.23
CA TRP A 88 1.19 -5.83 -3.40
C TRP A 88 2.54 -6.03 -4.09
N ALA A 89 3.65 -5.92 -3.36
CA ALA A 89 5.00 -6.02 -3.91
C ALA A 89 5.23 -7.37 -4.63
N ARG A 90 4.75 -8.48 -4.04
CA ARG A 90 4.81 -9.80 -4.67
C ARG A 90 3.93 -9.87 -5.93
N SER A 91 2.72 -9.33 -5.88
CA SER A 91 1.79 -9.34 -7.01
C SER A 91 2.34 -8.56 -8.20
N VAL A 92 2.81 -7.33 -7.96
CA VAL A 92 3.34 -6.47 -9.02
C VAL A 92 4.65 -7.03 -9.59
N LEU A 93 5.53 -7.62 -8.77
CA LEU A 93 6.75 -8.30 -9.26
C LEU A 93 6.41 -9.47 -10.19
N ARG A 94 5.42 -10.29 -9.83
CA ARG A 94 4.98 -11.41 -10.65
C ARG A 94 4.43 -10.92 -12.00
N ARG A 95 3.67 -9.81 -12.01
CA ARG A 95 3.15 -9.23 -13.25
C ARG A 95 4.22 -8.57 -14.10
N LEU A 96 5.15 -7.83 -13.49
CA LEU A 96 6.26 -7.15 -14.19
C LEU A 96 7.23 -8.15 -14.86
N ARG A 97 7.41 -9.33 -14.26
CA ARG A 97 8.23 -10.41 -14.84
C ARG A 97 7.53 -11.16 -15.97
N GLY A 98 6.27 -10.83 -16.26
CA GLY A 98 5.43 -11.55 -17.21
C GLY A 98 5.08 -12.96 -16.73
N PRO A 99 4.28 -13.71 -17.50
CA PRO A 99 4.04 -15.13 -17.27
C PRO A 99 5.33 -15.93 -17.53
N ALA A 100 6.28 -15.87 -16.61
CA ALA A 100 7.42 -16.77 -16.57
C ALA A 100 6.99 -18.07 -15.85
N THR A 101 6.77 -19.13 -16.61
CA THR A 101 6.90 -20.54 -16.18
C THR A 101 6.03 -21.06 -15.01
N SER A 102 4.83 -20.55 -14.77
CA SER A 102 3.80 -21.45 -14.25
C SER A 102 3.27 -22.24 -15.44
N ALA A 103 3.51 -23.55 -15.47
CA ALA A 103 2.69 -24.46 -16.25
C ALA A 103 1.26 -24.35 -15.69
N GLN A 104 0.48 -23.37 -16.15
CA GLN A 104 -0.96 -23.49 -16.07
C GLN A 104 -1.31 -24.80 -16.80
N PRO A 105 -2.01 -25.75 -16.17
CA PRO A 105 -2.58 -26.88 -16.91
C PRO A 105 -3.39 -26.29 -18.06
N ALA A 106 -3.04 -26.64 -19.29
CA ALA A 106 -3.77 -26.26 -20.48
C ALA A 106 -5.22 -26.78 -20.32
N GLY A 107 -6.16 -25.91 -19.96
CA GLY A 107 -7.56 -26.30 -19.75
C GLY A 107 -8.38 -25.45 -18.80
N LEU A 108 -7.80 -24.63 -17.92
CA LEU A 108 -8.61 -23.64 -17.17
C LEU A 108 -8.75 -22.34 -17.98
N PRO A 109 -9.96 -21.79 -18.14
CA PRO A 109 -10.13 -20.49 -18.77
C PRO A 109 -9.29 -19.46 -18.01
N ALA A 110 -8.52 -18.65 -18.75
CA ALA A 110 -7.84 -17.49 -18.19
C ALA A 110 -8.88 -16.70 -17.38
N SER A 111 -8.61 -16.46 -16.10
CA SER A 111 -9.56 -15.74 -15.23
C SER A 111 -9.89 -14.41 -15.91
N THR A 112 -11.07 -14.33 -16.53
CA THR A 112 -11.53 -13.16 -17.27
C THR A 112 -12.11 -12.14 -16.28
N GLY A 113 -11.37 -11.93 -15.19
CA GLY A 113 -11.65 -10.90 -14.21
C GLY A 113 -11.07 -9.58 -14.70
N ALA A 114 -11.85 -8.51 -14.53
CA ALA A 114 -11.41 -7.15 -14.76
C ALA A 114 -10.12 -6.87 -13.97
N THR A 115 -8.97 -6.89 -14.64
CA THR A 115 -7.66 -6.72 -13.99
C THR A 115 -7.27 -5.26 -14.05
N VAL A 116 -6.82 -4.72 -12.91
CA VAL A 116 -6.31 -3.34 -12.83
C VAL A 116 -5.09 -3.19 -13.75
N PRO A 117 -4.99 -2.12 -14.57
CA PRO A 117 -3.84 -1.86 -15.42
C PRO A 117 -2.51 -1.88 -14.65
N LEU A 118 -1.43 -2.35 -15.29
CA LEU A 118 -0.13 -2.53 -14.63
C LEU A 118 0.40 -1.21 -14.05
N TRP A 119 0.24 -0.10 -14.78
CA TRP A 119 0.69 1.21 -14.32
C TRP A 119 0.04 1.63 -13.00
N ALA A 120 -1.21 1.23 -12.76
CA ALA A 120 -1.94 1.58 -11.55
C ALA A 120 -1.52 0.71 -10.36
N GLU A 121 -1.16 -0.55 -10.61
CA GLU A 121 -0.51 -1.36 -9.58
C GLU A 121 0.88 -0.84 -9.24
N VAL A 122 1.70 -0.49 -10.22
CA VAL A 122 3.00 0.16 -9.96
C VAL A 122 2.79 1.49 -9.22
N GLY A 123 1.77 2.24 -9.62
CA GLY A 123 1.33 3.50 -9.03
C GLY A 123 0.91 3.42 -7.56
N TYR A 124 0.67 2.24 -7.02
CA TYR A 124 0.46 2.05 -5.58
C TYR A 124 1.64 2.58 -4.76
N LEU A 125 2.87 2.57 -5.31
CA LEU A 125 4.02 3.18 -4.64
C LEU A 125 3.85 4.69 -4.46
N HIS A 126 3.24 5.39 -5.42
CA HIS A 126 2.95 6.81 -5.30
C HIS A 126 1.92 7.06 -4.19
N ALA A 127 0.89 6.21 -4.09
CA ALA A 127 -0.09 6.28 -3.02
C ALA A 127 0.52 5.98 -1.64
N LEU A 128 1.45 5.02 -1.58
CA LEU A 128 2.21 4.68 -0.37
C LEU A 128 3.08 5.85 0.09
N ALA A 129 3.81 6.47 -0.84
CA ALA A 129 4.63 7.66 -0.59
C ALA A 129 3.79 8.84 -0.11
N ALA A 130 2.65 9.09 -0.76
CA ALA A 130 1.69 10.11 -0.35
C ALA A 130 1.19 9.89 1.08
N SER A 131 0.89 8.63 1.44
CA SER A 131 0.40 8.28 2.77
C SER A 131 1.46 8.45 3.85
N ALA A 132 2.71 8.07 3.55
CA ALA A 132 3.84 8.28 4.44
C ALA A 132 4.10 9.79 4.65
N ALA A 133 4.11 10.57 3.57
CA ALA A 133 4.34 12.01 3.64
C ALA A 133 3.21 12.76 4.38
N ALA A 134 1.95 12.36 4.17
CA ALA A 134 0.81 12.86 4.92
C ALA A 134 0.93 12.60 6.42
N ARG A 135 1.32 11.37 6.81
CA ARG A 135 1.52 11.01 8.22
C ARG A 135 2.70 11.74 8.86
N ALA A 136 3.76 11.99 8.11
CA ALA A 136 4.91 12.75 8.55
C ALA A 136 4.68 14.28 8.55
N GLY A 137 3.50 14.75 8.12
CA GLY A 137 3.18 16.19 8.06
C GLY A 137 4.04 16.97 7.07
N LEU A 138 4.59 16.30 6.05
CA LEU A 138 5.43 16.94 5.05
C LEU A 138 4.59 17.73 4.04
N THR A 139 5.21 18.74 3.45
CA THR A 139 4.63 19.41 2.27
C THR A 139 5.03 18.64 1.01
N PHE A 140 4.04 18.19 0.24
CA PHE A 140 4.25 17.39 -0.96
C PHE A 140 3.10 17.54 -1.94
N CYS A 141 3.38 17.19 -3.19
CA CYS A 141 2.39 17.04 -4.24
C CYS A 141 2.80 15.82 -5.07
N ILE A 142 1.92 14.84 -5.21
CA ILE A 142 2.22 13.62 -5.98
C ILE A 142 0.96 13.10 -6.66
N ARG A 143 1.10 12.59 -7.88
CA ARG A 143 0.01 11.97 -8.62
C ARG A 143 -0.10 10.48 -8.27
N VAL A 144 -1.31 10.01 -7.99
CA VAL A 144 -1.61 8.64 -7.57
C VAL A 144 -2.71 8.02 -8.45
N PRO A 145 -2.79 6.68 -8.54
CA PRO A 145 -3.89 6.03 -9.25
C PRO A 145 -5.21 6.19 -8.50
N ALA A 146 -6.28 6.48 -9.25
CA ALA A 146 -7.66 6.44 -8.79
C ALA A 146 -8.36 5.26 -9.46
N VAL A 147 -8.73 4.24 -8.68
CA VAL A 147 -9.34 3.01 -9.17
C VAL A 147 -10.83 3.04 -8.83
N ARG A 148 -11.70 2.85 -9.82
CA ARG A 148 -13.16 2.96 -9.65
C ARG A 148 -13.59 4.31 -9.07
N GLY A 149 -12.93 5.39 -9.50
CA GLY A 149 -13.21 6.75 -9.05
C GLY A 149 -12.85 7.01 -7.59
N ALA A 150 -12.08 6.13 -6.95
CA ALA A 150 -11.64 6.26 -5.57
C ALA A 150 -10.11 6.23 -5.49
N VAL A 151 -9.54 6.97 -4.54
CA VAL A 151 -8.11 6.97 -4.25
C VAL A 151 -7.89 6.22 -2.95
N SER A 152 -7.17 5.11 -3.01
CA SER A 152 -6.70 4.40 -1.82
C SER A 152 -5.38 5.00 -1.36
N LEU A 153 -5.31 5.43 -0.10
CA LEU A 153 -4.12 5.91 0.58
C LEU A 153 -3.74 4.86 1.65
N PRO A 154 -2.76 3.98 1.36
CA PRO A 154 -2.39 2.88 2.24
C PRO A 154 -2.10 3.36 3.66
N THR A 155 -2.56 2.60 4.65
CA THR A 155 -2.53 2.94 6.09
C THR A 155 -3.40 4.11 6.52
N LEU A 156 -3.90 4.97 5.62
CA LEU A 156 -4.77 6.10 5.99
C LEU A 156 -6.24 5.77 5.75
N GLY A 157 -6.62 5.45 4.52
CA GLY A 157 -8.03 5.35 4.17
C GLY A 157 -8.30 5.43 2.67
N LEU A 158 -9.57 5.56 2.35
CA LEU A 158 -10.08 5.64 1.00
C LEU A 158 -10.82 6.97 0.81
N VAL A 159 -10.43 7.70 -0.24
CA VAL A 159 -11.12 8.91 -0.68
C VAL A 159 -12.06 8.54 -1.81
N SER A 160 -13.31 8.98 -1.73
CA SER A 160 -14.30 8.79 -2.79
C SER A 160 -15.12 10.06 -2.96
N PRO A 161 -15.19 10.64 -4.17
CA PRO A 161 -16.03 11.81 -4.42
C PRO A 161 -17.50 11.51 -4.11
N PRO A 162 -18.27 12.51 -3.63
CA PRO A 162 -19.69 12.33 -3.39
C PRO A 162 -20.42 12.00 -4.70
N GLY A 163 -21.28 10.98 -4.68
CA GLY A 163 -22.05 10.54 -5.85
C GLY A 163 -21.38 9.48 -6.73
N VAL A 164 -20.11 9.15 -6.48
CA VAL A 164 -19.47 7.98 -7.10
C VAL A 164 -19.73 6.76 -6.21
N PRO A 165 -20.30 5.65 -6.75
CA PRO A 165 -20.45 4.43 -5.96
C PRO A 165 -19.05 3.97 -5.54
N GLY A 166 -18.80 3.93 -4.22
CA GLY A 166 -17.53 3.48 -3.67
C GLY A 166 -17.17 2.05 -4.12
N PRO A 167 -15.99 1.52 -3.75
CA PRO A 167 -15.47 0.24 -4.25
C PRO A 167 -16.35 -0.99 -3.93
N ALA A 168 -17.42 -0.82 -3.14
CA ALA A 168 -18.46 -1.80 -2.90
C ALA A 168 -19.42 -2.02 -4.10
N ALA A 169 -19.26 -1.30 -5.21
CA ALA A 169 -19.94 -1.65 -6.46
C ALA A 169 -19.56 -3.10 -6.86
N PRO A 170 -20.52 -3.95 -7.24
CA PRO A 170 -20.25 -5.37 -7.45
C PRO A 170 -19.11 -5.56 -8.45
N ALA A 171 -18.08 -6.31 -8.04
CA ALA A 171 -16.91 -6.67 -8.83
C ALA A 171 -17.23 -7.46 -10.12
N ASN A 172 -18.51 -7.75 -10.35
CA ASN A 172 -19.05 -8.56 -11.44
C ASN A 172 -19.47 -7.75 -12.67
N ALA A 173 -19.18 -6.44 -12.72
CA ALA A 173 -19.34 -5.69 -13.95
C ALA A 173 -18.31 -6.20 -14.98
N ALA A 174 -18.79 -6.92 -16.00
CA ALA A 174 -17.98 -7.34 -17.13
C ALA A 174 -17.47 -6.10 -17.87
N GLY A 175 -16.20 -5.75 -17.69
CA GLY A 175 -15.57 -4.60 -18.33
C GLY A 175 -14.22 -4.23 -17.69
N PRO A 176 -13.40 -3.40 -18.35
CA PRO A 176 -12.16 -2.89 -17.76
C PRO A 176 -12.45 -2.15 -16.46
N VAL A 177 -11.62 -2.34 -15.43
CA VAL A 177 -11.71 -1.53 -14.21
C VAL A 177 -11.41 -0.08 -14.60
N PRO A 178 -12.32 0.88 -14.38
CA PRO A 178 -12.04 2.27 -14.70
C PRO A 178 -10.93 2.77 -13.77
N VAL A 179 -9.85 3.30 -14.38
CA VAL A 179 -8.72 3.85 -13.66
C VAL A 179 -8.35 5.20 -14.24
N ALA A 180 -8.20 6.19 -13.36
CA ALA A 180 -7.77 7.55 -13.64
C ALA A 180 -6.60 7.93 -12.72
N THR A 181 -6.16 9.18 -12.78
CA THR A 181 -5.14 9.69 -11.87
C THR A 181 -5.73 10.77 -10.98
N ALA A 182 -5.25 10.88 -9.75
CA ALA A 182 -5.62 11.95 -8.82
C ALA A 182 -4.36 12.63 -8.30
N GLN A 183 -4.46 13.90 -7.94
CA GLN A 183 -3.36 14.64 -7.31
C GLN A 183 -3.57 14.66 -5.80
N VAL A 184 -2.56 14.25 -5.04
CA VAL A 184 -2.56 14.33 -3.57
C VAL A 184 -1.63 15.47 -3.18
N ILE A 185 -2.16 16.43 -2.44
CA ILE A 185 -1.45 17.63 -2.02
C ILE A 185 -1.46 17.66 -0.49
N GLY A 186 -0.28 17.58 0.11
CA GLY A 186 -0.08 17.77 1.55
C GLY A 186 0.50 19.16 1.82
N ALA A 187 -0.13 19.92 2.70
CA ALA A 187 0.37 21.21 3.17
C ALA A 187 0.14 21.36 4.67
N ARG A 188 1.24 21.41 5.44
CA ARG A 188 1.27 21.53 6.92
C ARG A 188 0.48 20.42 7.65
N SER A 189 -0.83 20.61 7.77
CA SER A 189 -1.75 19.78 8.58
C SER A 189 -2.96 19.32 7.77
N ARG A 190 -3.00 19.64 6.48
CA ARG A 190 -4.11 19.33 5.60
C ARG A 190 -3.60 18.53 4.42
N VAL A 191 -4.35 17.50 4.09
CA VAL A 191 -4.16 16.71 2.89
C VAL A 191 -5.41 16.87 2.06
N GLU A 192 -5.24 17.12 0.78
CA GLU A 192 -6.32 17.27 -0.18
C GLU A 192 -6.07 16.32 -1.33
N VAL A 193 -7.14 15.73 -1.85
CA VAL A 193 -7.09 14.88 -3.03
C VAL A 193 -7.96 15.52 -4.10
N ASP A 194 -7.32 15.91 -5.19
CA ASP A 194 -7.98 16.41 -6.38
C ASP A 194 -8.20 15.27 -7.38
N LEU A 195 -9.46 14.90 -7.56
CA LEU A 195 -9.91 13.99 -8.61
C LEU A 195 -10.57 14.80 -9.73
N ASP A 196 -9.84 15.05 -10.82
CA ASP A 196 -10.35 15.76 -12.00
C ASP A 196 -11.06 17.09 -11.69
N GLY A 197 -10.49 17.89 -10.78
CA GLY A 197 -11.03 19.17 -10.32
C GLY A 197 -11.96 19.07 -9.10
N SER A 198 -12.34 17.87 -8.69
CA SER A 198 -13.08 17.63 -7.45
C SER A 198 -12.11 17.49 -6.28
N VAL A 199 -11.86 18.60 -5.59
CA VAL A 199 -11.00 18.64 -4.40
C VAL A 199 -11.74 18.11 -3.17
N VAL A 200 -11.24 17.02 -2.59
CA VAL A 200 -11.72 16.43 -1.35
C VAL A 200 -10.68 16.65 -0.25
N PRO A 201 -10.96 17.51 0.75
CA PRO A 201 -10.08 17.63 1.91
C PRO A 201 -10.23 16.41 2.81
N LEU A 202 -9.11 15.84 3.25
CA LEU A 202 -9.09 14.81 4.27
C LEU A 202 -9.41 15.43 5.64
N PRO A 203 -10.08 14.69 6.54
CA PRO A 203 -10.35 15.17 7.89
C PRO A 203 -9.05 15.41 8.68
N ALA A 204 -9.12 16.34 9.63
CA ALA A 204 -7.96 16.68 10.47
C ALA A 204 -7.50 15.49 11.31
N ALA A 205 -8.45 14.67 11.77
CA ALA A 205 -8.20 13.35 12.32
C ALA A 205 -8.47 12.31 11.22
N LEU A 206 -7.41 11.69 10.70
CA LEU A 206 -7.49 10.73 9.60
C LEU A 206 -8.22 9.43 9.99
N ASP A 207 -8.49 9.24 11.28
CA ASP A 207 -9.24 8.11 11.84
C ASP A 207 -10.77 8.36 11.89
N ASP A 208 -11.23 9.59 11.63
CA ASP A 208 -12.65 9.94 11.64
C ASP A 208 -13.30 9.66 10.29
N ASP A 209 -14.50 9.07 10.28
CA ASP A 209 -15.29 8.85 9.06
C ASP A 209 -15.94 10.16 8.60
N ALA A 210 -15.86 10.46 7.30
CA ALA A 210 -16.51 11.64 6.72
C ALA A 210 -17.16 11.30 5.37
N ARG A 211 -18.05 12.18 4.88
CA ARG A 211 -18.89 11.90 3.69
C ARG A 211 -18.12 11.43 2.45
N SER A 212 -16.87 11.85 2.29
CA SER A 212 -16.00 11.53 1.15
C SER A 212 -14.67 10.88 1.55
N TRP A 213 -14.54 10.47 2.82
CA TRP A 213 -13.34 9.89 3.41
C TRP A 213 -13.72 8.72 4.30
N ARG A 214 -13.15 7.55 4.01
CA ARG A 214 -13.31 6.36 4.85
C ARG A 214 -11.96 5.98 5.45
N PRO A 215 -11.76 6.12 6.77
CA PRO A 215 -10.52 5.68 7.41
C PRO A 215 -10.36 4.16 7.28
N ILE A 216 -9.12 3.68 7.27
CA ILE A 216 -8.87 2.24 7.47
C ILE A 216 -9.39 1.88 8.86
N ARG A 217 -10.33 0.93 8.92
CA ARG A 217 -10.87 0.49 10.19
C ARG A 217 -9.79 -0.29 10.92
N SER A 218 -9.55 -0.02 12.19
CA SER A 218 -8.66 -0.87 12.99
C SER A 218 -9.44 -1.53 14.12
N ILE A 219 -9.18 -2.82 14.32
CA ILE A 219 -9.57 -3.53 15.54
C ILE A 219 -8.38 -3.44 16.47
N ARG A 220 -8.57 -2.79 17.62
CA ARG A 220 -7.61 -2.82 18.73
C ARG A 220 -8.12 -3.78 19.79
N VAL A 221 -7.38 -4.85 20.06
CA VAL A 221 -7.62 -5.79 21.17
C VAL A 221 -6.56 -5.55 22.23
N VAL A 222 -6.99 -5.34 23.48
CA VAL A 222 -6.08 -5.23 24.62
C VAL A 222 -6.35 -6.39 25.56
N GLN A 223 -5.34 -7.22 25.84
CA GLN A 223 -5.46 -8.35 26.77
C GLN A 223 -4.18 -8.46 27.61
N GLY A 224 -4.32 -8.37 28.94
CA GLY A 224 -3.19 -8.56 29.87
C GLY A 224 -2.05 -7.55 29.73
N GLY A 225 -2.27 -6.38 29.12
CA GLY A 225 -1.24 -5.39 28.81
C GLY A 225 -0.70 -5.44 27.38
N ALA A 226 -0.95 -6.53 26.65
CA ALA A 226 -0.64 -6.66 25.23
C ALA A 226 -1.69 -5.91 24.39
N VAL A 227 -1.25 -5.18 23.36
CA VAL A 227 -2.13 -4.50 22.40
C VAL A 227 -1.91 -5.06 21.01
N LEU A 228 -2.96 -5.67 20.44
CA LEU A 228 -3.00 -6.06 19.03
C LEU A 228 -3.87 -5.06 18.27
N ALA A 229 -3.29 -4.32 17.33
CA ALA A 229 -4.03 -3.45 16.41
C ALA A 229 -3.96 -4.02 14.99
N VAL A 230 -5.10 -4.39 14.42
CA VAL A 230 -5.22 -4.93 13.06
C VAL A 230 -6.04 -3.98 12.22
N ALA A 231 -5.47 -3.51 11.12
CA ALA A 231 -6.19 -2.73 10.13
C ALA A 231 -6.98 -3.64 9.17
N LEU A 232 -8.24 -3.30 8.95
CA LEU A 232 -9.21 -3.91 8.06
C LEU A 232 -9.31 -3.02 6.80
N ASP A 233 -8.72 -3.50 5.70
CA ASP A 233 -8.86 -3.00 4.33
C ASP A 233 -9.76 -3.98 3.57
#